data_AF-A0A8S8YNZ2-F1
#
_entry.id   AF-A0A8S8YNZ2-F1
#
_cell.length_a   1.000
_cell.length_b   1.000
_cell.length_c   1.000
_cell.angle_alpha   90.00
_cell.angle_beta   90.00
_cell.angle_gamma   90.00
#
_symmetry.space_group_name_H-M   'P 1'
#
loop_
_entity.id
_entity.type
_entity.pdbx_description
1 polymer ?
#
loop_
_entity_poly.entity_id
_entity_poly.type
_entity_poly.pdbx_seq_one_letter_code
_entity_poly.pdbx_strand_id
1 'polypeptide(L)'
;MRAIFDSVPFDGRVAIGEGERDDAPMLWIGEPLGSKQGDPNAPSIDIAVDPLECTNHVANDLPNAMAVLAAAPRGSLLHAPDCYMDKIAGPSEIFDAISLEADVDYNIEGASDALGKSPSDMQVVVMDRPRHEDLIRNLKDMGNFPPGLIGDGDIAAALNAADPESEIDMLMGIGAAPEGVITATALRGLMLHLRENLCSRTKDTGREQRK
;
A
#
# COMPACT_ATOMS: atom_id res chain seq x y z
N MET A 1 -19.96 -1.59 0.15
CA MET A 1 -19.27 -1.30 -1.14
C MET A 1 -19.95 -1.99 -2.32
N ARG A 2 -19.94 -3.33 -2.43
CA ARG A 2 -20.39 -4.09 -3.61
C ARG A 2 -21.69 -3.64 -4.28
N ALA A 3 -22.77 -3.45 -3.51
CA ALA A 3 -24.08 -3.09 -4.04
C ALA A 3 -24.11 -1.73 -4.77
N ILE A 4 -23.22 -0.80 -4.42
CA ILE A 4 -23.16 0.52 -5.06
C ILE A 4 -22.64 0.40 -6.49
N PHE A 5 -21.70 -0.52 -6.77
CA PHE A 5 -21.14 -0.68 -8.12
C PHE A 5 -22.21 -1.00 -9.17
N ASP A 6 -23.28 -1.71 -8.82
CA ASP A 6 -24.37 -2.04 -9.75
C ASP A 6 -25.13 -0.81 -10.27
N SER A 7 -24.98 0.35 -9.60
CA SER A 7 -25.64 1.60 -9.97
C SER A 7 -24.77 2.56 -10.78
N VAL A 8 -23.46 2.34 -10.86
CA VAL A 8 -22.52 3.26 -11.50
C VAL A 8 -22.35 2.91 -12.99
N PRO A 9 -22.41 3.87 -13.92
CA PRO A 9 -22.47 3.59 -15.36
C PRO A 9 -21.11 3.33 -16.01
N PHE A 10 -20.50 2.17 -15.72
CA PHE A 10 -19.24 1.72 -16.31
C PHE A 10 -19.26 0.22 -16.67
N ASP A 11 -18.30 -0.21 -17.49
CA ASP A 11 -17.99 -1.63 -17.75
C ASP A 11 -16.78 -2.01 -16.88
N GLY A 12 -17.06 -2.56 -15.70
CA GLY A 12 -16.08 -2.80 -14.66
C GLY A 12 -15.68 -4.26 -14.51
N ARG A 13 -14.49 -4.48 -13.96
CA ARG A 13 -14.16 -5.74 -13.29
C ARG A 13 -13.31 -5.51 -12.05
N VAL A 14 -13.38 -6.44 -11.11
CA VAL A 14 -12.43 -6.52 -10.00
C VAL A 14 -11.10 -7.04 -10.54
N ALA A 15 -10.05 -6.20 -10.49
CA ALA A 15 -8.69 -6.62 -10.80
C ALA A 15 -7.93 -7.11 -9.57
N ILE A 16 -8.25 -6.55 -8.39
CA ILE A 16 -7.75 -6.93 -7.07
C ILE A 16 -8.93 -6.86 -6.11
N GLY A 17 -9.15 -7.89 -5.31
CA GLY A 17 -10.26 -7.94 -4.36
C GLY A 17 -10.08 -9.01 -3.29
N GLU A 18 -11.18 -9.51 -2.73
CA GLU A 18 -11.22 -10.37 -1.53
C GLU A 18 -10.60 -11.77 -1.73
N GLY A 19 -10.30 -12.14 -2.98
CA GLY A 19 -9.68 -13.42 -3.33
C GLY A 19 -10.23 -13.99 -4.63
N GLU A 20 -9.97 -15.27 -4.84
CA GLU A 20 -10.49 -16.04 -5.97
C GLU A 20 -11.99 -16.31 -5.83
N ARG A 21 -12.67 -16.55 -6.95
CA ARG A 21 -14.14 -16.76 -6.98
C ARG A 21 -14.64 -17.87 -6.05
N ASP A 22 -13.85 -18.92 -5.87
CA ASP A 22 -14.24 -20.06 -5.02
C ASP A 22 -14.05 -19.75 -3.52
N ASP A 23 -13.21 -18.76 -3.18
CA ASP A 23 -12.89 -18.38 -1.80
C ASP A 23 -13.65 -17.13 -1.33
N ALA A 24 -14.05 -16.25 -2.27
CA ALA A 24 -14.73 -14.99 -1.98
C ALA A 24 -16.12 -14.91 -2.65
N PRO A 25 -17.22 -14.79 -1.87
CA PRO A 25 -18.59 -14.78 -2.42
C PRO A 25 -18.93 -13.50 -3.20
N MET A 26 -18.21 -12.41 -2.93
CA MET A 26 -18.34 -11.10 -3.57
C MET A 26 -16.97 -10.45 -3.66
N LEU A 27 -16.82 -9.53 -4.61
CA LEU A 27 -15.58 -8.79 -4.87
C LEU A 27 -14.38 -9.71 -5.15
N TRP A 28 -14.65 -10.84 -5.81
CA TRP A 28 -13.62 -11.79 -6.23
C TRP A 28 -12.92 -11.34 -7.51
N ILE A 29 -11.68 -11.80 -7.72
CA ILE A 29 -10.85 -11.41 -8.87
C ILE A 29 -11.53 -11.80 -10.19
N GLY A 30 -11.83 -10.80 -11.01
CA GLY A 30 -12.55 -10.94 -12.28
C GLY A 30 -14.06 -10.71 -12.19
N GLU A 31 -14.62 -10.41 -11.01
CA GLU A 31 -16.05 -10.13 -10.88
C GLU A 31 -16.45 -8.93 -11.74
N PRO A 32 -17.45 -9.07 -12.63
CA PRO A 32 -18.01 -7.95 -13.38
C PRO A 32 -18.70 -6.93 -12.47
N LEU A 33 -18.43 -5.64 -12.71
CA LEU A 33 -18.98 -4.52 -11.95
C LEU A 33 -19.58 -3.46 -12.89
N GLY A 34 -20.44 -2.59 -12.34
CA GLY A 34 -21.03 -1.49 -13.10
C GLY A 34 -22.39 -1.82 -13.71
N SER A 35 -23.17 -0.79 -14.01
CA SER A 35 -24.50 -0.91 -14.60
C SER A 35 -24.46 -1.05 -16.13
N LYS A 36 -23.29 -0.90 -16.76
CA LYS A 36 -23.10 -0.91 -18.22
C LYS A 36 -22.14 -2.02 -18.67
N GLN A 37 -22.15 -3.14 -17.97
CA GLN A 37 -21.34 -4.33 -18.31
C GLN A 37 -21.55 -4.73 -19.78
N GLY A 38 -20.45 -4.84 -20.53
CA GLY A 38 -20.45 -5.22 -21.94
C GLY A 38 -20.90 -4.13 -22.94
N ASP A 39 -21.22 -2.90 -22.52
CA ASP A 39 -21.47 -1.78 -23.43
C ASP A 39 -20.13 -1.27 -24.01
N PRO A 40 -19.89 -1.36 -25.33
CA PRO A 40 -18.64 -0.94 -25.95
C PRO A 40 -18.38 0.57 -25.85
N ASN A 41 -19.39 1.37 -25.50
CA ASN A 41 -19.27 2.82 -25.31
C ASN A 41 -19.12 3.21 -23.85
N ALA A 42 -19.19 2.27 -22.91
CA ALA A 42 -18.99 2.55 -21.50
C ALA A 42 -17.49 2.63 -21.17
N PRO A 43 -17.09 3.45 -20.17
CA PRO A 43 -15.73 3.42 -19.66
C PRO A 43 -15.36 2.02 -19.18
N SER A 44 -14.24 1.50 -19.69
CA SER A 44 -13.69 0.19 -19.34
C SER A 44 -12.70 0.35 -18.18
N ILE A 45 -13.08 -0.10 -16.99
CA ILE A 45 -12.37 0.21 -15.74
C ILE A 45 -12.01 -1.08 -14.99
N ASP A 46 -10.78 -1.13 -14.49
CA ASP A 46 -10.34 -2.11 -13.50
C ASP A 46 -10.41 -1.47 -12.11
N ILE A 47 -10.97 -2.23 -11.16
CA ILE A 47 -11.13 -1.81 -9.76
C ILE A 47 -10.24 -2.69 -8.88
N ALA A 48 -9.41 -2.06 -8.05
CA ALA A 48 -8.83 -2.69 -6.87
C ALA A 48 -9.66 -2.26 -5.64
N VAL A 49 -10.05 -3.21 -4.81
CA VAL A 49 -10.85 -2.92 -3.60
C VAL A 49 -10.18 -3.47 -2.36
N ASP A 50 -10.31 -2.70 -1.28
CA ASP A 50 -10.22 -3.20 0.08
C ASP A 50 -11.40 -2.59 0.84
N PRO A 51 -12.53 -3.31 0.94
CA PRO A 51 -13.74 -2.86 1.60
C PRO A 51 -13.55 -2.49 3.07
N LEU A 52 -12.55 -3.08 3.74
CA LEU A 52 -12.27 -2.81 5.15
C LEU A 52 -10.77 -3.00 5.45
N GLU A 53 -10.01 -1.96 5.17
CA GLU A 53 -8.63 -1.85 5.59
C GLU A 53 -8.56 -1.73 7.12
N CYS A 54 -7.59 -2.43 7.72
CA CYS A 54 -7.38 -2.55 9.17
C CYS A 54 -8.60 -3.14 9.93
N THR A 55 -9.04 -4.35 9.55
CA THR A 55 -10.15 -5.04 10.24
C THR A 55 -9.95 -5.14 11.76
N ASN A 56 -8.73 -5.37 12.26
CA ASN A 56 -8.44 -5.40 13.69
C ASN A 56 -8.63 -4.03 14.35
N HIS A 57 -8.33 -2.94 13.64
CA HIS A 57 -8.48 -1.60 14.20
C HIS A 57 -9.96 -1.27 14.39
N VAL A 58 -10.83 -1.65 13.45
CA VAL A 58 -12.29 -1.55 13.64
C VAL A 58 -12.77 -2.40 14.81
N ALA A 59 -12.26 -3.63 14.93
CA ALA A 59 -12.67 -4.53 16.01
C ALA A 59 -12.25 -4.03 17.40
N ASN A 60 -11.18 -3.23 17.49
CA ASN A 60 -10.59 -2.79 18.75
C ASN A 60 -10.70 -1.26 18.98
N ASP A 61 -11.47 -0.53 18.17
CA ASP A 61 -11.62 0.93 18.25
C ASP A 61 -10.28 1.69 18.17
N LEU A 62 -9.42 1.26 17.24
CA LEU A 62 -8.15 1.90 16.93
C LEU A 62 -8.29 2.78 15.67
N PRO A 63 -7.47 3.84 15.53
CA PRO A 63 -7.55 4.77 14.40
C PRO A 63 -7.13 4.12 13.07
N ASN A 64 -7.30 4.86 11.97
CA ASN A 64 -6.78 4.57 10.63
C ASN A 64 -7.41 3.39 9.87
N ALA A 65 -8.49 2.79 10.39
CA ALA A 65 -9.32 1.91 9.58
C ALA A 65 -10.14 2.70 8.54
N MET A 66 -10.26 2.16 7.33
CA MET A 66 -10.94 2.82 6.22
C MET A 66 -11.50 1.83 5.20
N ALA A 67 -12.44 2.28 4.36
CA ALA A 67 -12.85 1.55 3.17
C ALA A 67 -12.22 2.23 1.95
N VAL A 68 -11.49 1.47 1.14
CA VAL A 68 -10.72 2.02 0.01
C VAL A 68 -11.00 1.27 -1.28
N LEU A 69 -10.89 2.01 -2.38
CA LEU A 69 -10.85 1.45 -3.72
C LEU A 69 -9.95 2.31 -4.60
N ALA A 70 -9.34 1.68 -5.59
CA ALA A 70 -8.64 2.34 -6.67
C ALA A 70 -9.28 1.95 -8.01
N ALA A 71 -9.42 2.92 -8.91
CA ALA A 71 -10.00 2.74 -10.22
C ALA A 71 -9.05 3.25 -11.30
N ALA A 72 -8.80 2.44 -12.33
CA ALA A 72 -7.96 2.84 -13.45
C ALA A 72 -8.50 2.26 -14.77
N PRO A 73 -8.08 2.80 -15.94
CA PRO A 73 -8.41 2.18 -17.22
C PRO A 73 -8.01 0.71 -17.23
N ARG A 74 -8.85 -0.14 -17.84
CA ARG A 74 -8.64 -1.59 -17.88
C ARG A 74 -7.20 -1.96 -18.28
N GLY A 75 -6.57 -2.83 -17.50
CA GLY A 75 -5.19 -3.29 -17.69
C GLY A 75 -4.09 -2.35 -17.17
N SER A 76 -4.46 -1.23 -16.52
CA SER A 76 -3.47 -0.27 -16.01
C SER A 76 -3.04 -0.53 -14.56
N LEU A 77 -3.83 -1.30 -13.80
CA LEU A 77 -3.44 -1.74 -12.46
C LEU A 77 -2.47 -2.92 -12.57
N LEU A 78 -1.44 -2.93 -11.73
CA LEU A 78 -0.57 -4.10 -11.60
C LEU A 78 -1.42 -5.29 -11.16
N HIS A 79 -1.35 -6.40 -11.90
CA HIS A 79 -1.94 -7.67 -11.49
C HIS A 79 -1.07 -8.28 -10.39
N ALA A 80 -1.21 -7.75 -9.18
CA ALA A 80 -0.54 -8.26 -7.99
C ALA A 80 -1.24 -9.54 -7.53
N PRO A 81 -0.53 -10.68 -7.42
CA PRO A 81 -1.07 -11.84 -6.72
C PRO A 81 -1.22 -11.52 -5.22
N ASP A 82 -1.97 -12.35 -4.51
CA ASP A 82 -2.12 -12.28 -3.05
C ASP A 82 -0.81 -12.69 -2.36
N CYS A 83 0.15 -11.77 -2.37
CA CYS A 83 1.51 -11.93 -1.85
C CYS A 83 1.98 -10.66 -1.15
N TYR A 84 3.25 -10.66 -0.73
CA TYR A 84 3.89 -9.51 -0.12
C TYR A 84 4.68 -8.65 -1.12
N MET A 85 4.83 -7.39 -0.78
CA MET A 85 5.52 -6.36 -1.56
C MET A 85 6.37 -5.52 -0.61
N ASP A 86 7.61 -5.24 -1.01
CA ASP A 86 8.47 -4.29 -0.31
C ASP A 86 8.15 -2.88 -0.81
N LYS A 87 7.99 -1.95 0.14
CA LYS A 87 7.42 -0.63 -0.08
C LYS A 87 8.34 0.43 0.55
N ILE A 88 8.62 1.49 -0.23
CA ILE A 88 9.15 2.74 0.30
C ILE A 88 8.26 3.88 -0.23
N ALA A 89 7.64 4.60 0.70
CA ALA A 89 6.83 5.78 0.42
C ALA A 89 7.41 7.00 1.13
N GLY A 90 7.21 8.18 0.56
CA GLY A 90 7.61 9.45 1.12
C GLY A 90 7.24 10.60 0.19
N PRO A 91 7.63 11.84 0.52
CA PRO A 91 7.31 13.01 -0.29
C PRO A 91 8.05 12.98 -1.64
N SER A 92 7.62 13.78 -2.60
CA SER A 92 8.16 13.75 -3.97
C SER A 92 9.67 14.01 -4.06
N GLU A 93 10.18 14.77 -3.09
CA GLU A 93 11.55 15.24 -2.95
C GLU A 93 12.54 14.08 -2.78
N ILE A 94 12.14 13.00 -2.12
CA ILE A 94 13.04 11.86 -1.85
C ILE A 94 13.08 10.87 -3.02
N PHE A 95 12.20 11.00 -4.02
CA PHE A 95 11.94 9.92 -4.98
C PHE A 95 13.17 9.51 -5.80
N ASP A 96 14.04 10.45 -6.16
CA ASP A 96 15.27 10.18 -6.90
C ASP A 96 16.46 9.79 -6.01
N ALA A 97 16.28 9.87 -4.68
CA ALA A 97 17.31 9.60 -3.68
C ALA A 97 17.14 8.22 -2.99
N ILE A 98 16.10 7.46 -3.34
CA ILE A 98 15.78 6.17 -2.71
C ILE A 98 15.74 5.01 -3.73
N SER A 99 16.03 3.81 -3.26
CA SER A 99 15.98 2.55 -4.01
C SER A 99 15.63 1.38 -3.09
N LEU A 100 14.75 0.51 -3.57
CA LEU A 100 14.37 -0.72 -2.87
C LEU A 100 15.47 -1.79 -2.88
N GLU A 101 16.43 -1.65 -3.79
CA GLU A 101 17.59 -2.51 -3.90
C GLU A 101 18.76 -2.03 -3.03
N ALA A 102 18.65 -0.83 -2.46
CA ALA A 102 19.66 -0.26 -1.59
C ALA A 102 19.44 -0.64 -0.13
N ASP A 103 20.51 -0.54 0.64
CA ASP A 103 20.47 -0.75 2.08
C ASP A 103 19.69 0.39 2.78
N VAL A 104 19.33 0.16 4.04
CA VAL A 104 18.50 1.10 4.82
C VAL A 104 19.22 2.44 5.02
N ASP A 105 20.54 2.40 5.23
CA ASP A 105 21.39 3.59 5.39
C ASP A 105 21.38 4.49 4.16
N TYR A 106 21.55 3.92 2.97
CA TYR A 106 21.47 4.65 1.72
C TYR A 106 20.15 5.41 1.59
N ASN A 107 19.03 4.73 1.86
CA ASN A 107 17.71 5.33 1.73
C ASN A 107 17.46 6.44 2.74
N ILE A 108 17.89 6.26 4.00
CA ILE A 108 17.75 7.28 5.03
C ILE A 108 18.64 8.48 4.75
N GLU A 109 19.91 8.27 4.40
CA GLU A 109 20.83 9.36 4.06
C GLU A 109 20.31 10.14 2.86
N GLY A 110 19.97 9.47 1.77
CA GLY A 110 19.44 10.10 0.55
C GLY A 110 18.14 10.87 0.79
N ALA A 111 17.20 10.30 1.54
CA ALA A 111 15.95 10.97 1.88
C ALA A 111 16.19 12.18 2.79
N SER A 112 17.05 12.04 3.81
CA SER A 112 17.36 13.12 4.74
C SER A 112 18.03 14.32 4.05
N ASP A 113 18.97 14.06 3.13
CA ASP A 113 19.62 15.08 2.30
C ASP A 113 18.60 15.80 1.40
N ALA A 114 17.71 15.04 0.75
CA ALA A 114 16.66 15.61 -0.09
C ALA A 114 15.66 16.49 0.68
N LEU A 115 15.39 16.14 1.94
CA LEU A 115 14.51 16.91 2.83
C LEU A 115 15.22 18.00 3.64
N GLY A 116 16.55 18.08 3.56
CA GLY A 116 17.34 19.02 4.37
C GLY A 116 17.23 18.76 5.88
N LYS A 117 17.05 17.48 6.27
CA LYS A 117 16.96 17.02 7.66
C LYS A 117 18.23 16.25 8.05
N SER A 118 18.53 16.20 9.35
CA SER A 118 19.50 15.21 9.85
C SER A 118 18.87 13.82 9.76
N PRO A 119 19.63 12.75 9.44
CA PRO A 119 19.14 11.37 9.52
C PRO A 119 18.41 11.09 10.85
N SER A 120 18.96 11.56 11.95
CA SER A 120 18.40 11.40 13.31
C SER A 120 17.01 12.01 13.51
N ASP A 121 16.65 12.99 12.68
CA ASP A 121 15.39 13.75 12.78
C ASP A 121 14.30 13.19 11.87
N MET A 122 14.65 12.22 11.01
CA MET A 122 13.71 11.56 10.10
C MET A 122 12.68 10.72 10.86
N GLN A 123 11.41 10.91 10.54
CA GLN A 123 10.32 10.09 11.07
C GLN A 123 9.96 8.97 10.10
N VAL A 124 10.43 7.76 10.40
CA VAL A 124 10.17 6.55 9.59
C VAL A 124 9.12 5.69 10.28
N VAL A 125 8.07 5.32 9.55
CA VAL A 125 7.04 4.39 9.98
C VAL A 125 7.31 3.00 9.42
N VAL A 126 7.12 1.98 10.26
CA VAL A 126 7.30 0.57 9.92
C VAL A 126 6.19 -0.25 10.60
N MET A 127 5.62 -1.24 9.91
CA MET A 127 4.69 -2.15 10.58
C MET A 127 5.41 -3.03 11.60
N ASP A 128 4.85 -3.18 12.80
CA ASP A 128 5.41 -4.03 13.85
C ASP A 128 5.16 -5.50 13.53
N ARG A 129 6.12 -6.14 12.85
CA ARG A 129 6.07 -7.55 12.46
C ARG A 129 7.44 -8.21 12.60
N PRO A 130 7.51 -9.52 12.89
CA PRO A 130 8.79 -10.24 12.97
C PRO A 130 9.66 -10.10 11.70
N ARG A 131 9.01 -10.00 10.52
CA ARG A 131 9.71 -9.80 9.23
C ARG A 131 10.43 -8.45 9.11
N HIS A 132 10.17 -7.50 10.01
CA HIS A 132 10.80 -6.17 10.02
C HIS A 132 11.82 -5.99 11.16
N GLU A 133 12.14 -7.02 11.94
CA GLU A 133 13.11 -6.90 13.05
C GLU A 133 14.47 -6.36 12.59
N ASP A 134 14.98 -6.84 11.45
CA ASP A 134 16.25 -6.36 10.89
C ASP A 134 16.15 -4.90 10.41
N LEU A 135 15.04 -4.51 9.76
CA LEU A 135 14.79 -3.14 9.34
C LEU A 135 14.72 -2.19 10.55
N ILE A 136 13.95 -2.57 11.58
CA ILE A 136 13.79 -1.80 12.81
C ILE A 136 15.13 -1.67 13.54
N ARG A 137 15.94 -2.73 13.59
CA ARG A 137 17.28 -2.69 14.19
C ARG A 137 18.20 -1.73 13.43
N ASN A 138 18.26 -1.85 12.11
CA ASN A 138 19.09 -0.99 11.27
C ASN A 138 18.70 0.49 11.44
N LEU A 139 17.40 0.81 11.46
CA LEU A 139 16.91 2.17 11.72
C LEU A 139 17.36 2.72 13.08
N LYS A 140 17.25 1.90 14.14
CA LYS A 140 17.67 2.30 15.50
C LYS A 140 19.19 2.52 15.61
N ASP A 141 19.98 1.70 14.92
CA ASP A 141 21.45 1.77 14.98
C ASP A 141 22.01 3.01 14.27
N MET A 142 21.26 3.60 13.33
CA MET A 142 21.65 4.82 12.60
C MET A 142 21.40 6.12 13.37
N GLY A 143 20.91 6.04 14.61
CA GLY A 143 20.61 7.21 15.43
C GLY A 143 19.27 7.88 15.08
N ASN A 144 18.50 7.32 14.15
CA ASN A 144 17.08 7.65 14.00
C ASN A 144 16.38 7.21 15.29
N PHE A 145 15.63 8.14 15.89
CA PHE A 145 14.75 7.84 17.02
C PHE A 145 13.89 6.60 16.67
N PRO A 146 13.49 5.75 17.65
CA PRO A 146 12.76 4.52 17.35
C PRO A 146 11.66 4.76 16.30
N PRO A 147 11.63 3.97 15.21
CA PRO A 147 10.67 4.18 14.14
C PRO A 147 9.25 4.13 14.71
N GLY A 148 8.35 4.89 14.09
CA GLY A 148 6.93 4.82 14.40
C GLY A 148 6.40 3.43 14.06
N LEU A 149 6.07 2.64 15.09
CA LEU A 149 5.56 1.29 14.90
C LEU A 149 4.04 1.31 14.79
N ILE A 150 3.51 0.73 13.71
CA ILE A 150 2.07 0.57 13.49
C ILE A 150 1.67 -0.91 13.49
N GLY A 151 0.48 -1.20 14.01
CA GLY A 151 -0.12 -2.54 13.97
C GLY A 151 -0.55 -2.90 12.55
N ASP A 152 -1.61 -2.26 12.07
CA ASP A 152 -2.09 -2.36 10.68
C ASP A 152 -2.12 -0.97 10.03
N GLY A 153 -2.35 -0.90 8.71
CA GLY A 153 -2.64 0.35 8.01
C GLY A 153 -1.46 0.95 7.25
N ASP A 154 -0.82 0.16 6.38
CA ASP A 154 0.29 0.66 5.57
C ASP A 154 -0.17 1.62 4.45
N ILE A 155 -1.43 1.54 4.00
CA ILE A 155 -2.04 2.52 3.08
C ILE A 155 -2.06 3.91 3.73
N ALA A 156 -2.59 4.01 4.94
CA ALA A 156 -2.67 5.27 5.67
C ALA A 156 -1.28 5.84 5.97
N ALA A 157 -0.35 4.98 6.36
CA ALA A 157 1.02 5.38 6.64
C ALA A 157 1.75 5.88 5.38
N ALA A 158 1.55 5.24 4.23
CA ALA A 158 2.13 5.68 2.96
C ALA A 158 1.58 7.03 2.48
N LEU A 159 0.26 7.23 2.63
CA LEU A 159 -0.38 8.51 2.30
C LEU A 159 0.14 9.63 3.21
N ASN A 160 0.24 9.38 4.52
CA ASN A 160 0.82 10.34 5.45
C ASN A 160 2.30 10.60 5.16
N ALA A 161 3.09 9.60 4.77
CA ALA A 161 4.50 9.79 4.42
C ALA A 161 4.67 10.67 3.17
N ALA A 162 3.72 10.63 2.24
CA ALA A 162 3.76 11.42 1.02
C ALA A 162 3.19 12.84 1.18
N ASP A 163 2.50 13.13 2.28
CA ASP A 163 1.93 14.43 2.59
C ASP A 163 3.01 15.37 3.18
N PRO A 164 3.36 16.49 2.52
CA PRO A 164 4.37 17.42 3.03
C PRO A 164 3.96 18.13 4.33
N GLU A 165 2.68 18.11 4.73
CA GLU A 165 2.21 18.65 6.01
C GLU A 165 2.29 17.63 7.15
N SER A 166 2.58 16.37 6.85
CA SER A 166 2.74 15.30 7.83
C SER A 166 4.09 15.36 8.54
N GLU A 167 4.13 14.88 9.78
CA GLU A 167 5.38 14.65 10.50
C GLU A 167 6.08 13.37 10.05
N ILE A 168 5.40 12.48 9.33
CA ILE A 168 5.96 11.22 8.82
C ILE A 168 6.72 11.51 7.52
N ASP A 169 8.01 11.20 7.50
CA ASP A 169 8.86 11.41 6.33
C ASP A 169 8.88 10.22 5.38
N MET A 170 8.79 9.01 5.95
CA MET A 170 8.90 7.77 5.18
C MET A 170 8.07 6.63 5.76
N LEU A 171 7.49 5.81 4.89
CA LEU A 171 7.10 4.44 5.20
C LEU A 171 8.15 3.50 4.61
N MET A 172 8.60 2.51 5.37
CA MET A 172 9.47 1.44 4.88
C MET A 172 8.98 0.07 5.33
N GLY A 173 9.09 -0.92 4.44
CA GLY A 173 8.98 -2.33 4.78
C GLY A 173 8.02 -3.12 3.90
N ILE A 174 7.70 -4.32 4.36
CA ILE A 174 6.97 -5.35 3.63
C ILE A 174 5.52 -5.45 4.09
N GLY A 175 4.62 -5.12 3.17
CA GLY A 175 3.17 -5.23 3.33
C GLY A 175 2.53 -6.01 2.19
N ALA A 176 1.21 -6.19 2.25
CA ALA A 176 0.52 -6.96 1.22
C ALA A 176 0.47 -6.17 -0.11
N ALA A 177 0.62 -6.92 -1.20
CA ALA A 177 0.76 -6.35 -2.54
C ALA A 177 -0.52 -5.66 -3.07
N PRO A 178 -1.75 -6.20 -2.84
CA PRO A 178 -3.00 -5.51 -3.14
C PRO A 178 -3.06 -4.04 -2.65
N GLU A 179 -2.72 -3.83 -1.38
CA GLU A 179 -2.71 -2.55 -0.69
C GLU A 179 -1.63 -1.63 -1.27
N GLY A 180 -0.51 -2.20 -1.73
CA GLY A 180 0.52 -1.47 -2.48
C GLY A 180 -0.04 -0.88 -3.78
N VAL A 181 -0.73 -1.69 -4.59
CA VAL A 181 -1.34 -1.21 -5.84
C VAL A 181 -2.40 -0.12 -5.59
N ILE A 182 -3.20 -0.25 -4.52
CA ILE A 182 -4.16 0.79 -4.12
C ILE A 182 -3.41 2.08 -3.75
N THR A 183 -2.36 1.97 -2.93
CA THR A 183 -1.53 3.08 -2.48
C THR A 183 -0.83 3.78 -3.66
N ALA A 184 -0.19 3.03 -4.56
CA ALA A 184 0.45 3.54 -5.76
C ALA A 184 -0.53 4.31 -6.64
N THR A 185 -1.76 3.80 -6.77
CA THR A 185 -2.82 4.45 -7.55
C THR A 185 -3.26 5.76 -6.89
N ALA A 186 -3.44 5.76 -5.57
CA ALA A 186 -3.79 6.95 -4.81
C ALA A 186 -2.71 8.05 -4.93
N LEU A 187 -1.44 7.69 -4.69
CA LEU A 187 -0.31 8.62 -4.77
C LEU A 187 -0.15 9.18 -6.18
N ARG A 188 -0.25 8.34 -7.22
CA ARG A 188 -0.24 8.80 -8.61
C ARG A 188 -1.39 9.78 -8.91
N GLY A 189 -2.58 9.55 -8.36
CA GLY A 189 -3.73 10.44 -8.50
C GLY A 189 -3.54 11.80 -7.83
N LEU A 190 -2.78 11.84 -6.73
CA LEU A 190 -2.40 13.04 -5.99
C LEU A 190 -1.16 13.75 -6.57
N MET A 191 -0.59 13.24 -7.67
CA MET A 191 0.70 13.69 -8.22
C MET A 191 1.88 13.50 -7.25
N LEU A 192 1.76 12.56 -6.32
CA LEU A 192 2.78 12.11 -5.37
C LEU A 192 3.42 10.80 -5.88
N HIS A 193 4.54 10.39 -5.27
CA HIS A 193 5.37 9.30 -5.76
C HIS A 193 5.50 8.14 -4.75
N LEU A 194 5.64 6.92 -5.26
CA LEU A 194 5.82 5.68 -4.49
C LEU A 194 6.76 4.74 -5.23
N ARG A 195 7.65 4.03 -4.52
CA ARG A 195 8.43 2.92 -5.09
C ARG A 195 8.01 1.60 -4.44
N GLU A 196 7.76 0.59 -5.28
CA GLU A 196 7.34 -0.74 -4.84
C GLU A 196 8.02 -1.84 -5.64
N ASN A 197 8.40 -2.93 -4.97
CA ASN A 197 8.92 -4.15 -5.60
C ASN A 197 8.21 -5.37 -5.04
N LEU A 198 7.72 -6.24 -5.94
CA LEU A 198 7.11 -7.51 -5.55
C LEU A 198 8.12 -8.36 -4.78
N CYS A 199 7.74 -8.78 -3.57
CA CYS A 199 8.57 -9.62 -2.73
C CYS A 199 8.23 -11.09 -2.99
N SER A 200 9.06 -11.81 -3.75
CA SER A 200 8.91 -13.25 -4.02
C SER A 200 9.38 -14.14 -2.85
N ARG A 201 9.47 -13.61 -1.62
CA ARG A 201 9.87 -14.39 -0.43
C ARG A 201 8.75 -15.35 0.02
N THR A 202 8.37 -16.30 -0.83
CA THR A 202 7.73 -17.54 -0.40
C THR A 202 8.80 -18.45 0.20
N LYS A 203 9.14 -18.22 1.47
CA LYS A 203 9.37 -19.37 2.34
C LYS A 203 7.98 -19.81 2.76
N ASP A 204 7.51 -20.87 2.10
CA ASP A 204 6.35 -21.69 2.45
C ASP A 204 6.06 -21.66 3.97
N THR A 205 5.17 -20.77 4.38
CA THR A 205 4.57 -20.73 5.72
C THR A 205 3.19 -20.13 5.52
N GLY A 206 2.15 -20.92 5.79
CA GLY A 206 0.77 -20.60 5.46
C GLY A 206 0.20 -19.38 6.17
N ARG A 207 -1.14 -19.31 6.21
CA ARG A 207 -2.02 -18.27 6.79
C ARG A 207 -1.61 -17.57 8.11
N GLU A 208 -0.55 -18.01 8.80
CA GLU A 208 -0.04 -17.40 10.04
C GLU A 208 0.60 -16.02 9.87
N GLN A 209 1.14 -15.66 8.71
CA GLN A 209 1.77 -14.33 8.55
C GLN A 209 0.79 -13.18 8.26
N ARG A 210 -0.50 -13.47 8.01
CA ARG A 210 -1.56 -12.46 7.79
C ARG A 210 -2.05 -11.80 9.08
N LYS A 211 -1.54 -12.19 10.25
CA LYS A 211 -1.84 -11.57 11.54
C LYS A 211 -0.62 -10.81 12.01
#